data_AF-R0KNC9-F1
#
_entry.id   AF-R0KNC9-F1
#
_cell.length_a   1.000
_cell.length_b   1.000
_cell.length_c   1.000
_cell.angle_alpha   90.00
_cell.angle_beta   90.00
_cell.angle_gamma   90.00
#
_symmetry.space_group_name_H-M   'P 1'
#
loop_
_entity.id
_entity.type
_entity.pdbx_description
1 polymer ?
#
loop_
_entity_poly.entity_id
_entity_poly.type
_entity_poly.pdbx_seq_one_letter_code
_entity_poly.pdbx_strand_id
1 'polypeptide(L)'
;MKILSGSLYEPYSTDDFVSYDELAFTKSGVKLIGEDKILKNRIKLFMAIQKNLKNIEEKSSTAIGKIFYLINEHLQNKNKDTCGNYMKADDRIDDAKANTTKVKNTKVNDTNSNVDPDNNSIVKRPKISDDEDSLYKSFSDLRLVPLKELKSKISNPFKSSIHPMGDPIFRDYLRLKTILDFPILDLNTSLLFRFETCDEFLRLLSTLIIHKNPTDFIFEAFTLLVDGVDNFKIFFEILGCRLLFDYPAALTKINKSSSKLDFYSKTISFYYSEFDQLEDLFYESYEKKVTRVLRGFIQNLKYAEKFVDLILENFDLFLLSELIGDLDHSFYPLFVKKLLKVMHSDVMHTNTFSPSKILSFIVPRLSFNLNPNLNSIWFNRIEEAKISLEALLNINKIPEYKSKCPTTLILRNYQVEGVKWINFLYSFHLNGILADDMGLGKTIQVLYFICSEIYETNKKVLILCPSSLTGHWKGEIEKFYPFIKCEVYKKKKMENDTENQILISSYDMFRNDYQNFIDKNWFYIILDEGHILRNSNTRLYNRVCQLKPTNKLVLTGTPVHNSVEDLISIFNFIMPKYLENSENIQISLKMSDQEVEKAYARLADLNKKILPFILRRLKIDVLKIYLLKL
;
A
#
# COMPACT_ATOMS: atom_id res chain seq x y z
N MET A 1 -3.72 25.20 39.33
CA MET A 1 -4.41 24.06 39.98
C MET A 1 -5.91 24.24 40.02
N LYS A 2 -6.46 25.35 40.53
CA LYS A 2 -7.92 25.60 40.54
C LYS A 2 -8.64 25.26 39.21
N ILE A 3 -8.08 25.70 38.08
CA ILE A 3 -8.60 25.41 36.72
C ILE A 3 -8.51 23.91 36.37
N LEU A 4 -7.43 23.23 36.75
CA LEU A 4 -7.22 21.80 36.48
C LEU A 4 -8.14 20.93 37.36
N SER A 5 -8.47 21.38 38.56
CA SER A 5 -9.30 20.68 39.55
C SER A 5 -10.80 20.97 39.43
N GLY A 6 -11.26 21.71 38.42
CA GLY A 6 -12.71 21.87 38.18
C GLY A 6 -13.36 20.55 37.74
N SER A 7 -14.69 20.44 37.83
CA SER A 7 -15.40 19.30 37.23
C SER A 7 -15.18 19.26 35.71
N LEU A 8 -15.22 18.07 35.09
CA LEU A 8 -15.22 17.94 33.63
C LEU A 8 -16.61 18.23 33.03
N TYR A 9 -17.64 18.23 33.87
CA TYR A 9 -19.04 18.34 33.47
C TYR A 9 -19.65 19.72 33.72
N GLU A 10 -18.88 20.62 34.33
CA GLU A 10 -19.27 22.00 34.63
C GLU A 10 -18.45 23.01 33.81
N PRO A 11 -19.05 24.16 33.43
CA PRO A 11 -18.32 25.21 32.72
C PRO A 11 -17.24 25.83 33.60
N TYR A 12 -16.25 26.45 32.95
CA TYR A 12 -15.27 27.26 33.67
C TYR A 12 -15.95 28.48 34.32
N SER A 13 -15.40 28.96 35.44
CA SER A 13 -15.88 30.20 36.06
C SER A 13 -15.36 31.40 35.28
N THR A 14 -16.22 32.40 35.04
CA THR A 14 -15.83 33.69 34.45
C THR A 14 -14.81 34.44 35.31
N ASP A 15 -14.75 34.15 36.60
CA ASP A 15 -13.77 34.76 37.51
C ASP A 15 -12.36 34.18 37.32
N ASP A 16 -12.23 33.00 36.71
CA ASP A 16 -10.95 32.32 36.52
C ASP A 16 -10.28 32.67 35.18
N PHE A 17 -10.97 33.37 34.27
CA PHE A 17 -10.50 33.64 32.91
C PHE A 17 -10.81 35.07 32.45
N VAL A 18 -9.85 35.70 31.75
CA VAL A 18 -10.05 37.01 31.12
C VAL A 18 -10.79 36.88 29.78
N SER A 19 -10.56 35.78 29.05
CA SER A 19 -11.23 35.48 27.79
C SER A 19 -12.59 34.83 28.02
N TYR A 20 -13.58 35.18 27.19
CA TYR A 20 -14.91 34.58 27.22
C TYR A 20 -15.26 33.92 25.87
N ASP A 21 -15.78 32.69 25.94
CA ASP A 21 -16.33 31.93 24.81
C ASP A 21 -17.55 31.12 25.29
N GLU A 22 -18.72 31.37 24.71
CA GLU A 22 -19.97 30.69 25.11
C GLU A 22 -19.83 29.17 25.16
N LEU A 23 -18.97 28.57 24.33
CA LEU A 23 -18.73 27.13 24.31
C LEU A 23 -18.08 26.60 25.61
N ALA A 24 -17.25 27.41 26.29
CA ALA A 24 -16.50 26.98 27.47
C ALA A 24 -17.13 27.40 28.81
N PHE A 25 -17.98 28.46 28.79
CA PHE A 25 -18.59 29.05 29.98
C PHE A 25 -20.08 28.74 30.15
N THR A 26 -20.69 27.97 29.24
CA THR A 26 -22.10 27.53 29.36
C THR A 26 -22.24 26.01 29.49
N LYS A 27 -23.29 25.54 30.18
CA LYS A 27 -23.57 24.09 30.34
C LYS A 27 -23.86 23.41 29.00
N SER A 28 -24.52 24.10 28.07
CA SER A 28 -24.77 23.61 26.70
C SER A 28 -23.47 23.50 25.92
N GLY A 29 -22.59 24.50 26.04
CA GLY A 29 -21.28 24.52 25.42
C GLY A 29 -20.40 23.35 25.87
N VAL A 30 -20.28 23.10 27.18
CA VAL A 30 -19.51 21.98 27.74
C VAL A 30 -19.98 20.63 27.19
N LYS A 31 -21.30 20.42 27.09
CA LYS A 31 -21.88 19.20 26.50
C LYS A 31 -21.52 19.05 25.01
N LEU A 32 -21.40 20.16 24.28
CA LEU A 32 -21.06 20.17 22.86
C LEU A 32 -19.55 19.97 22.63
N ILE A 33 -18.70 20.50 23.50
CA ILE A 33 -17.25 20.27 23.48
C ILE A 33 -16.93 18.81 23.82
N GLY A 34 -17.63 18.25 24.82
CA GLY A 34 -17.39 16.91 25.34
C GLY A 34 -16.22 16.84 26.34
N GLU A 35 -16.31 15.89 27.27
CA GLU A 35 -15.33 15.73 28.35
C GLU A 35 -13.90 15.43 27.85
N ASP A 36 -13.75 14.63 26.78
CA ASP A 36 -12.45 14.20 26.28
C ASP A 36 -11.61 15.38 25.79
N LYS A 37 -12.26 16.34 25.12
CA LYS A 37 -11.58 17.54 24.60
C LYS A 37 -11.22 18.50 25.74
N ILE A 38 -12.06 18.61 26.76
CA ILE A 38 -11.76 19.38 27.98
C ILE A 38 -10.57 18.76 28.71
N LEU A 39 -10.60 17.45 28.94
CA LEU A 39 -9.54 16.71 29.62
C LEU A 39 -8.21 16.80 28.86
N LYS A 40 -8.22 16.57 27.54
CA LYS A 40 -7.08 16.76 26.64
C LYS A 40 -6.43 18.13 26.80
N ASN A 41 -7.22 19.20 26.78
CA ASN A 41 -6.70 20.56 26.93
C ASN A 41 -6.12 20.80 28.33
N ARG A 42 -6.75 20.28 29.38
CA ARG A 42 -6.23 20.36 30.74
C ARG A 42 -4.94 19.58 30.92
N ILE A 43 -4.78 18.41 30.29
CA ILE A 43 -3.54 17.64 30.31
C ILE A 43 -2.42 18.41 29.60
N LYS A 44 -2.70 19.01 28.45
CA LYS A 44 -1.71 19.86 27.75
C LYS A 44 -1.26 21.03 28.61
N LEU A 45 -2.21 21.72 29.25
CA LEU A 45 -1.90 22.79 30.19
C LEU A 45 -1.08 22.27 31.38
N PHE A 46 -1.48 21.14 31.97
CA PHE A 46 -0.77 20.49 33.07
C PHE A 46 0.68 20.20 32.71
N MET A 47 0.94 19.55 31.57
CA MET A 47 2.29 19.26 31.07
C MET A 47 3.11 20.54 30.87
N ALA A 48 2.50 21.60 30.34
CA ALA A 48 3.19 22.88 30.12
C ALA A 48 3.62 23.56 31.43
N ILE A 49 2.81 23.46 32.49
CA ILE A 49 3.08 24.12 33.77
C ILE A 49 3.73 23.21 34.83
N GLN A 50 3.82 21.90 34.57
CA GLN A 50 4.20 20.86 35.53
C GLN A 50 5.49 21.19 36.31
N LYS A 51 6.53 21.68 35.62
CA LYS A 51 7.83 22.01 36.24
C LYS A 51 7.72 23.10 37.32
N ASN A 52 6.71 23.96 37.24
CA ASN A 52 6.48 25.08 38.14
C ASN A 52 5.51 24.73 39.29
N LEU A 53 4.87 23.56 39.25
CA LEU A 53 3.89 23.11 40.25
C LEU A 53 4.58 22.44 41.45
N LYS A 54 5.23 23.24 42.30
CA LYS A 54 5.83 22.77 43.57
C LYS A 54 4.89 23.07 44.76
N ASN A 55 4.75 22.13 45.69
CA ASN A 55 4.00 22.27 46.95
C ASN A 55 2.53 22.73 46.76
N ILE A 56 1.76 21.98 45.99
CA ILE A 56 0.32 22.22 45.85
C ILE A 56 -0.40 21.72 47.11
N GLU A 57 -1.35 22.49 47.65
CA GLU A 57 -2.23 22.00 48.72
C GLU A 57 -3.27 21.02 48.17
N GLU A 58 -3.46 19.89 48.87
CA GLU A 58 -4.50 18.91 48.56
C GLU A 58 -5.88 19.43 48.99
N LYS A 59 -6.50 20.26 48.15
CA LYS A 59 -7.89 20.72 48.30
C LYS A 59 -8.64 20.56 46.98
N SER A 60 -9.00 19.32 46.66
CA SER A 60 -9.85 19.02 45.49
C SER A 60 -11.12 18.31 45.94
N SER A 61 -12.27 18.89 45.63
CA SER A 61 -13.58 18.24 45.79
C SER A 61 -13.97 17.36 44.59
N THR A 62 -13.16 17.35 43.53
CA THR A 62 -13.39 16.63 42.27
C THR A 62 -12.42 15.45 42.12
N ALA A 63 -12.87 14.40 41.44
CA ALA A 63 -12.04 13.24 41.16
C ALA A 63 -10.85 13.62 40.27
N ILE A 64 -11.11 14.41 39.22
CA ILE A 64 -10.07 14.85 38.28
C ILE A 64 -9.01 15.75 38.93
N GLY A 65 -9.39 16.61 39.87
CA GLY A 65 -8.42 17.42 40.60
C GLY A 65 -7.54 16.59 41.52
N LYS A 66 -8.08 15.52 42.13
CA LYS A 66 -7.28 14.56 42.90
C LYS A 66 -6.33 13.78 41.99
N ILE A 67 -6.78 13.37 40.81
CA ILE A 67 -5.93 12.71 39.78
C ILE A 67 -4.74 13.61 39.42
N PHE A 68 -4.96 14.87 39.03
CA PHE A 68 -3.86 15.78 38.68
C PHE A 68 -2.91 16.06 39.85
N TYR A 69 -3.44 16.15 41.07
CA TYR A 69 -2.63 16.27 42.28
C TYR A 69 -1.69 15.08 42.46
N LEU A 70 -2.24 13.85 42.43
CA LEU A 70 -1.48 12.61 42.63
C LEU A 70 -0.44 12.42 41.52
N ILE A 71 -0.82 12.66 40.26
CA ILE A 71 0.11 12.62 39.13
C ILE A 71 1.27 13.60 39.35
N ASN A 72 0.98 14.83 39.80
CA ASN A 72 2.04 15.79 40.11
C ASN A 72 2.95 15.30 41.24
N GLU A 73 2.42 14.70 42.30
CA GLU A 73 3.24 14.12 43.36
C GLU A 73 4.18 13.01 42.84
N HIS A 74 3.66 12.08 42.03
CA HIS A 74 4.48 11.04 41.42
C HIS A 74 5.59 11.61 40.53
N LEU A 75 5.29 12.67 39.77
CA LEU A 75 6.24 13.35 38.92
C LEU A 75 7.26 14.22 39.70
N GLN A 76 6.89 14.80 40.84
CA GLN A 76 7.81 15.58 41.68
C GLN A 76 8.75 14.68 42.49
N ASN A 77 8.27 13.51 42.94
CA ASN A 77 9.12 12.54 43.63
C ASN A 77 10.25 12.01 42.71
N LYS A 78 10.04 12.01 41.38
CA LYS A 78 11.11 11.74 40.39
C LYS A 78 12.30 12.70 40.51
N ASN A 79 12.05 13.99 40.73
CA ASN A 79 13.10 15.02 40.79
C ASN A 79 13.97 14.93 42.04
N LYS A 80 13.55 14.17 43.07
CA LYS A 80 14.35 13.93 44.29
C LYS A 80 15.26 12.70 44.15
N ASP A 81 14.83 11.70 43.38
CA ASP A 81 15.57 10.45 43.20
C ASP A 81 16.53 10.45 41.99
N THR A 82 16.55 11.52 41.18
CA THR A 82 17.38 11.61 39.97
C THR A 82 18.15 12.93 39.87
N CYS A 83 19.16 13.09 40.72
CA CYS A 83 20.31 13.93 40.37
C CYS A 83 21.21 13.13 39.43
N GLY A 84 20.95 13.20 38.12
CA GLY A 84 21.79 12.56 37.11
C GLY A 84 21.09 12.27 35.79
N ASN A 85 21.33 13.13 34.81
CA ASN A 85 21.30 12.87 33.37
C ASN A 85 20.08 12.14 32.79
N TYR A 86 19.03 12.83 32.34
CA TYR A 86 18.25 12.46 31.14
C TYR A 86 17.32 13.62 30.73
N MET A 87 17.89 14.69 30.17
CA MET A 87 17.15 15.70 29.41
C MET A 87 17.95 16.08 28.18
N LYS A 88 17.96 15.22 27.15
CA LYS A 88 18.16 15.56 25.72
C LYS A 88 17.70 14.36 24.88
N ALA A 89 16.40 14.24 24.63
CA ALA A 89 15.89 13.26 23.65
C ALA A 89 14.70 13.77 22.81
N ASP A 90 14.22 15.00 23.01
CA ASP A 90 13.08 15.57 22.26
C ASP A 90 13.46 16.58 21.16
N ASP A 91 14.75 16.80 20.91
CA ASP A 91 15.22 17.65 19.80
C ASP A 91 16.10 16.85 18.82
N ARG A 92 15.54 15.81 18.16
CA ARG A 92 16.15 15.15 16.97
C ARG A 92 15.07 14.57 16.06
N ILE A 93 14.31 15.44 15.42
CA ILE A 93 13.70 15.16 14.10
C ILE A 93 14.42 15.94 12.99
N ASP A 94 15.24 16.93 13.32
CA ASP A 94 16.15 17.58 12.39
C ASP A 94 17.61 17.29 12.79
N ASP A 95 18.44 17.09 11.77
CA ASP A 95 19.89 16.83 11.84
C ASP A 95 20.38 15.39 12.03
N ALA A 96 20.24 14.61 10.95
CA ALA A 96 21.30 13.71 10.54
C ALA A 96 22.48 14.54 9.97
N LYS A 97 23.56 14.72 10.74
CA LYS A 97 24.95 14.87 10.25
C LYS A 97 25.95 15.06 11.40
N ALA A 98 27.11 14.43 11.25
CA ALA A 98 28.39 14.66 11.93
C ALA A 98 28.77 13.79 13.15
N ASN A 99 29.70 12.88 12.84
CA ASN A 99 30.96 12.60 13.55
C ASN A 99 31.00 11.63 14.75
N THR A 100 31.37 10.41 14.35
CA THR A 100 32.38 9.50 14.91
C THR A 100 33.40 10.01 15.96
N THR A 101 33.87 9.03 16.74
CA THR A 101 35.11 8.92 17.55
C THR A 101 35.10 9.43 19.01
N LYS A 102 35.09 8.51 19.99
CA LYS A 102 36.26 8.05 20.80
C LYS A 102 35.83 7.41 22.12
N VAL A 103 36.22 6.14 22.26
CA VAL A 103 36.34 5.36 23.48
C VAL A 103 37.37 6.00 24.42
N LYS A 104 37.09 6.02 25.75
CA LYS A 104 38.13 5.90 26.79
C LYS A 104 37.57 5.50 28.16
N ASN A 105 38.19 4.45 28.69
CA ASN A 105 38.18 3.85 30.03
C ASN A 105 38.21 4.84 31.20
N THR A 106 37.59 4.44 32.32
CA THR A 106 38.19 4.35 33.69
C THR A 106 37.21 3.62 34.62
N LYS A 107 37.51 2.37 35.02
CA LYS A 107 38.12 1.96 36.30
C LYS A 107 37.21 2.06 37.53
N VAL A 108 36.66 0.89 37.87
CA VAL A 108 36.53 0.24 39.18
C VAL A 108 37.19 1.00 40.34
N ASN A 109 36.41 1.23 41.40
CA ASN A 109 36.88 1.16 42.77
C ASN A 109 35.77 0.57 43.64
N ASP A 110 36.04 -0.64 44.12
CA ASP A 110 35.35 -1.30 45.21
C ASP A 110 35.59 -0.56 46.52
N THR A 111 34.53 -0.27 47.27
CA THR A 111 34.58 -0.24 48.73
C THR A 111 33.29 -0.82 49.28
N ASN A 112 33.40 -2.06 49.78
CA ASN A 112 32.45 -2.68 50.68
C ASN A 112 32.31 -1.85 51.96
N SER A 113 31.08 -1.50 52.33
CA SER A 113 30.70 -1.39 53.75
C SER A 113 29.17 -1.46 53.90
N ASN A 114 28.73 -2.56 54.52
CA ASN A 114 27.55 -2.70 55.37
C ASN A 114 26.18 -2.36 54.77
N VAL A 115 25.50 -3.43 54.35
CA VAL A 115 24.04 -3.48 54.15
C VAL A 115 23.37 -3.55 55.51
N ASP A 116 22.87 -2.42 56.00
CA ASP A 116 21.79 -2.41 56.99
C ASP A 116 20.46 -2.62 56.25
N PRO A 117 19.67 -3.66 56.55
CA PRO A 117 18.41 -3.96 55.87
C PRO A 117 17.27 -3.19 56.55
N ASP A 118 17.34 -1.86 56.63
CA ASP A 118 16.23 -1.05 57.14
C ASP A 118 16.34 0.38 56.64
N ASN A 119 15.86 0.61 55.41
CA ASN A 119 15.39 1.93 54.98
C ASN A 119 14.37 1.80 53.84
N ASN A 120 13.30 1.03 54.11
CA ASN A 120 12.03 1.28 53.45
C ASN A 120 11.46 2.59 54.03
N SER A 121 11.82 3.72 53.45
CA SER A 121 11.14 4.98 53.71
C SER A 121 9.73 4.90 53.11
N ILE A 122 8.81 4.39 53.93
CA ILE A 122 7.38 4.36 53.72
C ILE A 122 6.92 5.77 53.34
N VAL A 123 6.59 5.96 52.07
CA VAL A 123 5.77 7.09 51.63
C VAL A 123 4.46 6.97 52.40
N LYS A 124 4.20 7.93 53.30
CA LYS A 124 2.96 7.99 54.09
C LYS A 124 1.76 7.97 53.12
N ARG A 125 0.99 6.88 53.14
CA ARG A 125 -0.28 6.72 52.42
C ARG A 125 -1.26 7.84 52.85
N PRO A 126 -1.96 8.52 51.92
CA PRO A 126 -3.00 9.47 52.28
C PRO A 126 -4.20 8.76 52.97
N LYS A 127 -4.82 9.46 53.92
CA LYS A 127 -5.84 8.98 54.87
C LYS A 127 -7.26 8.86 54.29
N ILE A 128 -7.44 8.31 53.09
CA ILE A 128 -8.76 7.97 52.56
C ILE A 128 -8.85 6.44 52.60
N SER A 129 -9.88 5.86 53.23
CA SER A 129 -10.11 4.42 53.07
C SER A 129 -10.46 4.17 51.60
N ASP A 130 -9.73 3.28 50.93
CA ASP A 130 -9.82 3.03 49.48
C ASP A 130 -11.13 2.32 49.05
N ASP A 131 -12.11 2.25 49.94
CA ASP A 131 -13.41 1.64 49.70
C ASP A 131 -14.28 2.53 48.80
N GLU A 132 -15.00 1.92 47.85
CA GLU A 132 -15.84 2.60 46.85
C GLU A 132 -16.78 3.65 47.47
N ASP A 133 -17.34 3.34 48.64
CA ASP A 133 -18.28 4.21 49.35
C ASP A 133 -17.62 5.47 49.93
N SER A 134 -16.32 5.39 50.27
CA SER A 134 -15.52 6.51 50.75
C SER A 134 -15.15 7.46 49.61
N LEU A 135 -14.73 6.90 48.48
CA LEU A 135 -14.43 7.67 47.25
C LEU A 135 -15.69 8.39 46.74
N TYR A 136 -16.83 7.68 46.68
CA TYR A 136 -18.11 8.27 46.26
C TYR A 136 -18.56 9.43 47.16
N LYS A 137 -18.34 9.34 48.48
CA LYS A 137 -18.66 10.42 49.42
C LYS A 137 -17.73 11.63 49.26
N SER A 138 -16.47 11.38 48.92
CA SER A 138 -15.41 12.39 48.90
C SER A 138 -15.44 13.30 47.67
N PHE A 139 -15.90 12.79 46.52
CA PHE A 139 -15.83 13.53 45.24
C PHE A 139 -17.22 13.90 44.70
N SER A 140 -17.42 15.19 44.39
CA SER A 140 -18.69 15.70 43.86
C SER A 140 -19.09 15.07 42.53
N ASP A 141 -18.14 14.86 41.63
CA ASP A 141 -18.41 14.39 40.28
C ASP A 141 -18.93 12.94 40.26
N LEU A 142 -18.42 12.08 41.15
CA LEU A 142 -18.89 10.70 41.27
C LEU A 142 -20.36 10.61 41.68
N ARG A 143 -20.88 11.65 42.37
CA ARG A 143 -22.28 11.73 42.83
C ARG A 143 -23.26 12.18 41.74
N LEU A 144 -22.78 12.45 40.52
CA LEU A 144 -23.63 12.68 39.35
C LEU A 144 -24.38 11.42 38.89
N VAL A 145 -24.00 10.25 39.42
CA VAL A 145 -24.61 8.95 39.14
C VAL A 145 -25.02 8.30 40.48
N PRO A 146 -26.20 7.63 40.56
CA PRO A 146 -26.57 6.91 41.79
C PRO A 146 -25.54 5.83 42.15
N LEU A 147 -25.16 5.75 43.43
CA LEU A 147 -24.19 4.76 43.94
C LEU A 147 -24.51 3.31 43.52
N LYS A 148 -25.79 2.91 43.47
CA LYS A 148 -26.19 1.57 43.02
C LYS A 148 -25.82 1.30 41.56
N GLU A 149 -25.96 2.30 40.69
CA GLU A 149 -25.63 2.21 39.28
C GLU A 149 -24.11 2.13 39.11
N LEU A 150 -23.35 2.97 39.84
CA LEU A 150 -21.88 2.92 39.83
C LEU A 150 -21.36 1.55 40.31
N LYS A 151 -21.89 1.02 41.42
CA LYS A 151 -21.54 -0.33 41.91
C LYS A 151 -21.91 -1.42 40.91
N SER A 152 -23.07 -1.31 40.27
CA SER A 152 -23.45 -2.26 39.20
C SER A 152 -22.44 -2.22 38.05
N LYS A 153 -21.96 -1.03 37.68
CA LYS A 153 -20.98 -0.87 36.61
C LYS A 153 -19.61 -1.39 36.99
N ILE A 154 -19.15 -1.16 38.22
CA ILE A 154 -17.89 -1.72 38.75
C ILE A 154 -17.95 -3.25 38.76
N SER A 155 -19.06 -3.84 39.21
CA SER A 155 -19.25 -5.29 39.22
C SER A 155 -19.34 -5.92 37.82
N ASN A 156 -19.80 -5.15 36.82
CA ASN A 156 -19.96 -5.64 35.46
C ASN A 156 -19.55 -4.58 34.41
N PRO A 157 -18.24 -4.35 34.24
CA PRO A 157 -17.71 -3.22 33.44
C PRO A 157 -18.14 -3.23 31.97
N PHE A 158 -18.40 -4.41 31.40
CA PHE A 158 -18.74 -4.56 29.99
C PHE A 158 -20.21 -4.24 29.66
N LYS A 159 -21.08 -4.15 30.68
CA LYS A 159 -22.48 -3.81 30.46
C LYS A 159 -22.65 -2.30 30.42
N SER A 160 -23.16 -1.73 29.31
CA SER A 160 -23.44 -0.30 29.22
C SER A 160 -24.36 0.15 30.36
N SER A 161 -24.07 1.31 30.93
CA SER A 161 -24.93 1.87 31.98
C SER A 161 -26.27 2.32 31.38
N ILE A 162 -27.34 2.18 32.16
CA ILE A 162 -28.65 2.73 31.80
C ILE A 162 -28.65 4.25 31.99
N HIS A 163 -27.84 4.73 32.95
CA HIS A 163 -27.70 6.15 33.22
C HIS A 163 -26.76 6.82 32.21
N PRO A 164 -27.14 7.95 31.58
CA PRO A 164 -26.30 8.63 30.57
C PRO A 164 -24.90 9.02 31.06
N MET A 165 -24.75 9.34 32.35
CA MET A 165 -23.46 9.65 32.98
C MET A 165 -22.75 8.44 33.61
N GLY A 166 -23.34 7.25 33.56
CA GLY A 166 -22.78 6.07 34.22
C GLY A 166 -21.45 5.62 33.62
N ASP A 167 -21.35 5.51 32.30
CA ASP A 167 -20.08 5.15 31.62
C ASP A 167 -19.00 6.25 31.75
N PRO A 168 -19.30 7.56 31.56
CA PRO A 168 -18.36 8.65 31.86
C PRO A 168 -17.81 8.64 33.29
N ILE A 169 -18.69 8.56 34.30
CA ILE A 169 -18.26 8.55 35.70
C ILE A 169 -17.51 7.28 36.08
N PHE A 170 -17.84 6.14 35.45
CA PHE A 170 -17.06 4.93 35.60
C PHE A 170 -15.63 5.07 35.06
N ARG A 171 -15.42 5.78 33.95
CA ARG A 171 -14.06 6.12 33.47
C ARG A 171 -13.33 7.00 34.48
N ASP A 172 -13.97 8.04 35.01
CA ASP A 172 -13.37 8.90 36.04
C ASP A 172 -13.00 8.12 37.31
N TYR A 173 -13.85 7.17 37.71
CA TYR A 173 -13.58 6.25 38.81
C TYR A 173 -12.35 5.38 38.51
N LEU A 174 -12.26 4.77 37.32
CA LEU A 174 -11.09 3.98 36.91
C LEU A 174 -9.81 4.83 36.88
N ARG A 175 -9.85 6.04 36.30
CA ARG A 175 -8.72 6.99 36.30
C ARG A 175 -8.25 7.27 37.73
N LEU A 176 -9.17 7.54 38.64
CA LEU A 176 -8.86 7.84 40.03
C LEU A 176 -8.28 6.62 40.74
N LYS A 177 -8.91 5.44 40.59
CA LYS A 177 -8.50 4.20 41.24
C LYS A 177 -7.11 3.76 40.78
N THR A 178 -6.86 3.76 39.47
CA THR A 178 -5.54 3.45 38.90
C THR A 178 -4.45 4.39 39.41
N ILE A 179 -4.72 5.69 39.55
CA ILE A 179 -3.73 6.64 40.04
C ILE A 179 -3.54 6.55 41.58
N LEU A 180 -4.57 6.19 42.34
CA LEU A 180 -4.45 5.92 43.78
C LEU A 180 -3.61 4.68 44.07
N ASP A 181 -3.81 3.62 43.29
CA ASP A 181 -3.09 2.35 43.45
C ASP A 181 -1.68 2.39 42.83
N PHE A 182 -1.36 3.41 42.02
CA PHE A 182 -0.06 3.58 41.36
C PHE A 182 1.10 3.64 42.38
N PRO A 183 2.20 2.88 42.20
CA PRO A 183 2.67 2.24 40.96
C PRO A 183 2.21 0.79 40.74
N ILE A 184 1.26 0.27 41.52
CA ILE A 184 0.74 -1.09 41.30
C ILE A 184 -0.13 -1.07 40.04
N LEU A 185 0.24 -1.88 39.06
CA LEU A 185 -0.48 -2.03 37.79
C LEU A 185 -1.33 -3.30 37.86
N ASP A 186 -2.62 -3.10 38.11
CA ASP A 186 -3.61 -4.15 38.36
C ASP A 186 -4.67 -4.22 37.24
N LEU A 187 -5.71 -5.02 37.48
CA LEU A 187 -6.85 -5.14 36.57
C LEU A 187 -7.52 -3.79 36.27
N ASN A 188 -7.56 -2.85 37.22
CA ASN A 188 -8.14 -1.52 36.98
C ASN A 188 -7.34 -0.74 35.94
N THR A 189 -6.02 -0.88 35.94
CA THR A 189 -5.16 -0.27 34.92
C THR A 189 -5.49 -0.83 33.53
N SER A 190 -5.66 -2.14 33.41
CA SER A 190 -6.03 -2.79 32.15
C SER A 190 -7.45 -2.44 31.68
N LEU A 191 -8.41 -2.35 32.60
CA LEU A 191 -9.76 -1.87 32.31
C LEU A 191 -9.76 -0.39 31.90
N LEU A 192 -8.92 0.44 32.53
CA LEU A 192 -8.77 1.84 32.18
C LEU A 192 -8.29 1.98 30.73
N PHE A 193 -7.21 1.30 30.34
CA PHE A 193 -6.79 1.29 28.93
C PHE A 193 -7.91 0.81 28.00
N ARG A 194 -8.77 -0.12 28.42
CA ARG A 194 -9.86 -0.63 27.58
C ARG A 194 -11.01 0.34 27.39
N PHE A 195 -11.35 1.14 28.39
CA PHE A 195 -12.51 2.03 28.35
C PHE A 195 -12.16 3.50 28.16
N GLU A 196 -10.91 3.89 28.32
CA GLU A 196 -10.46 5.27 28.17
C GLU A 196 -10.69 5.79 26.74
N THR A 197 -11.23 7.00 26.67
CA THR A 197 -11.59 7.69 25.42
C THR A 197 -10.64 8.86 25.14
N CYS A 198 -9.90 9.34 26.14
CA CYS A 198 -8.95 10.43 26.01
C CYS A 198 -7.52 9.91 25.78
N ASP A 199 -7.07 9.92 24.52
CA ASP A 199 -5.70 9.52 24.13
C ASP A 199 -4.60 10.27 24.89
N GLU A 200 -4.78 11.58 25.13
CA GLU A 200 -3.81 12.36 25.90
C GLU A 200 -3.67 11.90 27.35
N PHE A 201 -4.75 11.37 27.95
CA PHE A 201 -4.67 10.79 29.28
C PHE A 201 -3.89 9.48 29.25
N LEU A 202 -4.14 8.62 28.26
CA LEU A 202 -3.35 7.39 28.07
C LEU A 202 -1.88 7.68 27.81
N ARG A 203 -1.54 8.75 27.08
CA ARG A 203 -0.13 9.18 26.88
C ARG A 203 0.52 9.60 28.20
N LEU A 204 -0.18 10.41 29.00
CA LEU A 204 0.29 10.83 30.33
C LEU A 204 0.49 9.61 31.25
N LEU A 205 -0.51 8.72 31.32
CA LEU A 205 -0.44 7.49 32.11
C LEU A 205 0.69 6.57 31.65
N SER A 206 0.82 6.31 30.35
CA SER A 206 1.90 5.49 29.79
C SER A 206 3.28 6.04 30.18
N THR A 207 3.44 7.37 30.17
CA THR A 207 4.68 8.02 30.58
C THR A 207 5.00 7.74 32.06
N LEU A 208 4.00 7.80 32.94
CA LEU A 208 4.15 7.46 34.36
C LEU A 208 4.52 5.99 34.55
N ILE A 209 3.80 5.09 33.88
CA ILE A 209 4.01 3.64 33.91
C ILE A 209 5.46 3.30 33.51
N ILE A 210 5.93 3.85 32.39
CA ILE A 210 7.28 3.61 31.88
C ILE A 210 8.34 4.10 32.88
N HIS A 211 8.09 5.22 33.57
CA HIS A 211 9.00 5.73 34.60
C HIS A 211 9.12 4.83 35.83
N LYS A 212 8.16 3.96 36.10
CA LYS A 212 8.17 3.04 37.25
C LYS A 212 8.55 1.61 36.90
N ASN A 213 9.16 1.40 35.73
CA ASN A 213 9.61 0.10 35.22
C ASN A 213 8.46 -0.92 35.08
N PRO A 214 7.77 -0.95 33.93
CA PRO A 214 6.56 -1.75 33.73
C PRO A 214 6.83 -3.20 33.29
N THR A 215 7.92 -3.83 33.77
CA THR A 215 8.38 -5.14 33.25
C THR A 215 7.27 -6.20 33.22
N ASP A 216 6.48 -6.32 34.29
CA ASP A 216 5.41 -7.30 34.37
C ASP A 216 4.17 -6.91 33.54
N PHE A 217 3.92 -5.61 33.39
CA PHE A 217 2.78 -5.08 32.67
C PHE A 217 2.94 -5.12 31.14
N ILE A 218 4.18 -5.07 30.61
CA ILE A 218 4.42 -5.09 29.16
C ILE A 218 3.79 -6.32 28.50
N PHE A 219 3.91 -7.50 29.12
CA PHE A 219 3.37 -8.72 28.54
C PHE A 219 1.83 -8.78 28.62
N GLU A 220 1.24 -8.23 29.66
CA GLU A 220 -0.21 -8.06 29.77
C GLU A 220 -0.73 -7.09 28.70
N ALA A 221 -0.08 -5.93 28.56
CA ALA A 221 -0.38 -4.93 27.53
C ALA A 221 -0.26 -5.52 26.11
N PHE A 222 0.76 -6.35 25.87
CA PHE A 222 0.91 -7.10 24.62
C PHE A 222 -0.29 -8.00 24.36
N THR A 223 -0.70 -8.79 25.35
CA THR A 223 -1.81 -9.76 25.24
C THR A 223 -3.12 -9.02 24.93
N LEU A 224 -3.41 -7.95 25.68
CA LEU A 224 -4.62 -7.15 25.48
C LEU A 224 -4.64 -6.42 24.13
N LEU A 225 -3.48 -5.94 23.66
CA LEU A 225 -3.38 -5.32 22.33
C LEU A 225 -3.67 -6.33 21.22
N VAL A 226 -3.15 -7.55 21.33
CA VAL A 226 -3.44 -8.65 20.39
C VAL A 226 -4.92 -9.01 20.43
N ASP A 227 -5.53 -9.05 21.61
CA ASP A 227 -6.97 -9.32 21.82
C ASP A 227 -7.91 -8.20 21.34
N GLY A 228 -7.37 -7.11 20.78
CA GLY A 228 -8.13 -6.06 20.12
C GLY A 228 -8.32 -4.78 20.94
N VAL A 229 -7.68 -4.65 22.11
CA VAL A 229 -7.68 -3.41 22.89
C VAL A 229 -6.65 -2.44 22.30
N ASP A 230 -7.04 -1.74 21.24
CA ASP A 230 -6.16 -0.89 20.44
C ASP A 230 -5.57 0.32 21.19
N ASN A 231 -6.17 0.74 22.30
CA ASN A 231 -5.65 1.81 23.17
C ASN A 231 -4.25 1.52 23.71
N PHE A 232 -3.86 0.24 23.83
CA PHE A 232 -2.49 -0.14 24.19
C PHE A 232 -1.46 0.22 23.12
N LYS A 233 -1.87 0.55 21.88
CA LYS A 233 -0.94 1.12 20.87
C LYS A 233 -0.25 2.37 21.41
N ILE A 234 -0.97 3.22 22.14
CA ILE A 234 -0.41 4.45 22.75
C ILE A 234 0.68 4.10 23.76
N PHE A 235 0.47 3.05 24.58
CA PHE A 235 1.50 2.59 25.51
C PHE A 235 2.77 2.14 24.79
N PHE A 236 2.64 1.32 23.75
CA PHE A 236 3.78 0.86 22.95
C PHE A 236 4.42 1.97 22.11
N GLU A 237 3.65 2.98 21.68
CA GLU A 237 4.17 4.16 21.01
C GLU A 237 5.09 4.97 21.94
N ILE A 238 4.67 5.22 23.19
CA ILE A 238 5.49 5.94 24.19
C ILE A 238 6.67 5.09 24.67
N LEU A 239 6.50 3.76 24.77
CA LEU A 239 7.59 2.84 25.07
C LEU A 239 8.64 2.85 23.96
N GLY A 240 8.20 2.83 22.71
CA GLY A 240 9.03 2.88 21.51
C GLY A 240 10.16 1.84 21.54
N CYS A 241 11.33 2.23 21.02
CA CYS A 241 12.50 1.36 20.97
C CYS A 241 13.02 0.89 22.34
N ARG A 242 12.58 1.47 23.47
CA ARG A 242 12.96 0.97 24.81
C ARG A 242 12.53 -0.48 25.02
N LEU A 243 11.45 -0.93 24.37
CA LEU A 243 11.07 -2.34 24.38
C LEU A 243 12.21 -3.26 23.94
N LEU A 244 13.00 -2.83 22.96
CA LEU A 244 14.07 -3.62 22.36
C LEU A 244 15.31 -3.68 23.26
N PHE A 245 15.62 -2.58 23.95
CA PHE A 245 16.86 -2.43 24.73
C PHE A 245 16.69 -2.62 26.23
N ASP A 246 15.70 -1.97 26.81
CA ASP A 246 15.54 -1.84 28.26
C ASP A 246 14.77 -3.04 28.85
N TYR A 247 14.03 -3.79 28.02
CA TYR A 247 13.14 -4.88 28.46
C TYR A 247 13.35 -6.22 27.73
N PRO A 248 14.59 -6.79 27.74
CA PRO A 248 14.91 -8.01 26.99
C PRO A 248 14.08 -9.24 27.45
N ALA A 249 13.73 -9.32 28.73
CA ALA A 249 12.90 -10.41 29.26
C ALA A 249 11.47 -10.37 28.70
N ALA A 250 10.88 -9.18 28.60
CA ALA A 250 9.55 -8.99 28.02
C ALA A 250 9.57 -9.26 26.52
N LEU A 251 10.57 -8.72 25.80
CA LEU A 251 10.76 -8.97 24.38
C LEU A 251 10.91 -10.47 24.07
N THR A 252 11.66 -11.20 24.89
CA THR A 252 11.82 -12.66 24.73
C THR A 252 10.50 -13.40 24.88
N LYS A 253 9.63 -12.99 25.83
CA LYS A 253 8.28 -13.56 25.98
C LYS A 253 7.41 -13.26 24.75
N ILE A 254 7.45 -12.02 24.25
CA ILE A 254 6.72 -11.61 23.05
C ILE A 254 7.18 -12.43 21.84
N ASN A 255 8.49 -12.55 21.60
CA ASN A 255 9.05 -13.25 20.45
C ASN A 255 8.82 -14.78 20.48
N LYS A 256 8.57 -15.36 21.66
CA LYS A 256 8.15 -16.76 21.81
C LYS A 256 6.65 -16.98 21.62
N SER A 257 5.83 -15.93 21.67
CA SER A 257 4.39 -16.02 21.48
C SER A 257 4.04 -16.30 20.02
N SER A 258 3.00 -17.10 19.80
CA SER A 258 2.43 -17.34 18.47
C SER A 258 1.85 -16.07 17.85
N SER A 259 1.43 -15.11 18.67
CA SER A 259 0.75 -13.88 18.24
C SER A 259 1.69 -12.68 18.04
N LYS A 260 3.01 -12.91 18.01
CA LYS A 260 4.00 -11.83 17.82
C LYS A 260 3.78 -11.04 16.53
N LEU A 261 3.39 -11.70 15.44
CA LEU A 261 3.17 -11.04 14.15
C LEU A 261 1.94 -10.13 14.18
N ASP A 262 0.90 -10.51 14.92
CA ASP A 262 -0.29 -9.67 15.13
C ASP A 262 0.07 -8.41 15.92
N PHE A 263 0.93 -8.54 16.94
CA PHE A 263 1.47 -7.40 17.66
C PHE A 263 2.25 -6.46 16.76
N TYR A 264 3.26 -6.96 16.04
CA TYR A 264 4.06 -6.12 15.15
C TYR A 264 3.24 -5.55 14.00
N SER A 265 2.18 -6.21 13.55
CA SER A 265 1.27 -5.66 12.54
C SER A 265 0.60 -4.34 12.97
N LYS A 266 0.54 -4.10 14.29
CA LYS A 266 -0.02 -2.90 14.91
C LYS A 266 1.05 -1.90 15.37
N THR A 267 2.28 -2.33 15.60
CA THR A 267 3.32 -1.54 16.30
C THR A 267 4.62 -1.35 15.52
N ILE A 268 4.82 -2.01 14.38
CA ILE A 268 6.11 -2.01 13.66
C ILE A 268 6.64 -0.60 13.35
N SER A 269 5.76 0.34 13.03
CA SER A 269 6.14 1.72 12.72
C SER A 269 6.82 2.44 13.89
N PHE A 270 6.62 1.99 15.13
CA PHE A 270 7.22 2.58 16.33
C PHE A 270 8.72 2.23 16.47
N TYR A 271 9.21 1.24 15.72
CA TYR A 271 10.59 0.75 15.82
C TYR A 271 11.45 1.10 14.61
N TYR A 272 11.03 2.06 13.78
CA TYR A 272 11.68 2.42 12.51
C TYR A 272 13.18 2.68 12.62
N SER A 273 13.64 3.32 13.70
CA SER A 273 15.06 3.65 13.91
C SER A 273 15.95 2.43 14.20
N GLU A 274 15.35 1.30 14.58
CA GLU A 274 16.06 0.11 15.09
C GLU A 274 15.65 -1.15 14.34
N PHE A 275 15.19 -1.03 13.09
CA PHE A 275 14.78 -2.18 12.28
C PHE A 275 15.88 -3.24 12.14
N ASP A 276 17.16 -2.86 12.21
CA ASP A 276 18.29 -3.78 12.16
C ASP A 276 18.22 -4.85 13.27
N GLN A 277 17.63 -4.54 14.43
CA GLN A 277 17.42 -5.52 15.50
C GLN A 277 16.23 -6.46 15.26
N LEU A 278 15.36 -6.08 14.33
CA LEU A 278 14.16 -6.81 13.94
C LEU A 278 14.33 -7.43 12.55
N GLU A 279 15.56 -7.62 12.06
CA GLU A 279 15.81 -8.18 10.73
C GLU A 279 15.25 -9.60 10.60
N ASP A 280 15.37 -10.45 11.62
CA ASP A 280 14.77 -11.80 11.61
C ASP A 280 13.24 -11.75 11.46
N LEU A 281 12.60 -10.74 12.05
CA LEU A 281 11.15 -10.53 11.93
C LEU A 281 10.76 -10.18 10.49
N PHE A 282 11.59 -9.44 9.77
CA PHE A 282 11.35 -9.13 8.36
C PHE A 282 11.32 -10.41 7.51
N TYR A 283 12.34 -11.27 7.65
CA TYR A 283 12.41 -12.54 6.91
C TYR A 283 11.27 -13.50 7.30
N GLU A 284 10.97 -13.64 8.60
CA GLU A 284 9.84 -14.44 9.05
C GLU A 284 8.50 -13.92 8.50
N SER A 285 8.33 -12.60 8.46
CA SER A 285 7.13 -11.97 7.90
C SER A 285 7.02 -12.18 6.39
N TYR A 286 8.14 -12.25 5.67
CA TYR A 286 8.18 -12.59 4.26
C TYR A 286 7.75 -14.05 4.04
N GLU A 287 8.34 -15.00 4.78
CA GLU A 287 8.00 -16.43 4.68
C GLU A 287 6.53 -16.70 5.03
N LYS A 288 6.01 -16.06 6.08
CA LYS A 288 4.61 -16.19 6.52
C LYS A 288 3.64 -15.27 5.78
N LYS A 289 4.15 -14.45 4.86
CA LYS A 289 3.37 -13.51 4.03
C LYS A 289 2.54 -12.50 4.82
N VAL A 290 3.07 -11.99 5.94
CA VAL A 290 2.39 -11.00 6.78
C VAL A 290 2.60 -9.59 6.22
N THR A 291 1.72 -9.19 5.29
CA THR A 291 1.85 -7.95 4.51
C THR A 291 1.88 -6.68 5.36
N ARG A 292 1.11 -6.60 6.45
CA ARG A 292 1.10 -5.42 7.33
C ARG A 292 2.45 -5.13 7.97
N VAL A 293 3.17 -6.17 8.41
CA VAL A 293 4.50 -6.02 9.01
C VAL A 293 5.50 -5.63 7.94
N LEU A 294 5.49 -6.32 6.79
CA LEU A 294 6.36 -6.01 5.65
C LEU A 294 6.18 -4.58 5.14
N ARG A 295 4.93 -4.08 5.07
CA ARG A 295 4.64 -2.70 4.69
C ARG A 295 5.33 -1.70 5.61
N GLY A 296 5.36 -1.96 6.92
CA GLY A 296 6.09 -1.13 7.88
C GLY A 296 7.60 -1.12 7.62
N PHE A 297 8.19 -2.28 7.31
CA PHE A 297 9.61 -2.38 6.98
C PHE A 297 9.97 -1.67 5.66
N ILE A 298 9.17 -1.87 4.61
CA ILE A 298 9.46 -1.37 3.25
C ILE A 298 9.43 0.17 3.17
N GLN A 299 8.79 0.85 4.13
CA GLN A 299 8.92 2.31 4.25
C GLN A 299 10.38 2.75 4.46
N ASN A 300 11.24 1.86 5.00
CA ASN A 300 12.67 2.07 5.05
C ASN A 300 13.34 1.56 3.75
N LEU A 301 14.10 2.44 3.09
CA LEU A 301 14.75 2.12 1.81
C LEU A 301 15.62 0.86 1.86
N LYS A 302 16.38 0.63 2.95
CA LYS A 302 17.23 -0.57 3.12
C LYS A 302 16.41 -1.86 3.05
N TYR A 303 15.22 -1.87 3.64
CA TYR A 303 14.34 -3.04 3.64
C TYR A 303 13.50 -3.13 2.37
N ALA A 304 13.18 -2.01 1.72
CA ALA A 304 12.64 -2.01 0.36
C ALA A 304 13.61 -2.69 -0.61
N GLU A 305 14.90 -2.35 -0.56
CA GLU A 305 15.96 -3.00 -1.35
C GLU A 305 16.00 -4.52 -1.10
N LYS A 306 16.06 -4.95 0.17
CA LYS A 306 16.03 -6.39 0.52
C LYS A 306 14.77 -7.09 0.04
N PHE A 307 13.61 -6.45 0.16
CA PHE A 307 12.34 -6.99 -0.32
C PHE A 307 12.35 -7.18 -1.85
N VAL A 308 12.85 -6.18 -2.57
CA VAL A 308 12.96 -6.24 -4.04
C VAL A 308 13.87 -7.38 -4.46
N ASP A 309 15.01 -7.60 -3.80
CA ASP A 309 15.88 -8.75 -4.09
C ASP A 309 15.17 -10.08 -3.85
N LEU A 310 14.50 -10.26 -2.70
CA LEU A 310 13.73 -11.49 -2.41
C LEU A 310 12.63 -11.76 -3.46
N ILE A 311 11.94 -10.72 -3.92
CA ILE A 311 10.93 -10.83 -4.99
C ILE A 311 11.60 -11.13 -6.34
N LEU A 312 12.74 -10.54 -6.66
CA LEU A 312 13.46 -10.81 -7.91
C LEU A 312 14.06 -12.21 -7.94
N GLU A 313 14.35 -12.82 -6.80
CA GLU A 313 14.77 -14.22 -6.69
C GLU A 313 13.55 -15.15 -6.82
N ASN A 314 12.61 -15.06 -5.88
CA ASN A 314 11.53 -16.04 -5.72
C ASN A 314 10.29 -15.76 -6.60
N PHE A 315 10.07 -14.51 -6.99
CA PHE A 315 8.91 -14.03 -7.74
C PHE A 315 7.54 -14.34 -7.12
N ASP A 316 7.40 -14.06 -5.83
CA ASP A 316 6.11 -14.19 -5.16
C ASP A 316 5.11 -13.12 -5.64
N LEU A 317 4.23 -13.51 -6.57
CA LEU A 317 3.21 -12.64 -7.15
C LEU A 317 2.20 -12.12 -6.11
N PHE A 318 1.93 -12.88 -5.05
CA PHE A 318 1.02 -12.45 -3.98
C PHE A 318 1.61 -11.25 -3.26
N LEU A 319 2.84 -11.38 -2.75
CA LEU A 319 3.51 -10.31 -2.03
C LEU A 319 3.75 -9.10 -2.91
N LEU A 320 4.17 -9.31 -4.16
CA LEU A 320 4.35 -8.21 -5.11
C LEU A 320 3.02 -7.47 -5.33
N SER A 321 1.90 -8.18 -5.52
CA SER A 321 0.60 -7.53 -5.74
C SER A 321 0.11 -6.70 -4.55
N GLU A 322 0.36 -7.16 -3.32
CA GLU A 322 -0.09 -6.50 -2.09
C GLU A 322 0.77 -5.30 -1.67
N LEU A 323 2.06 -5.31 -2.05
CA LEU A 323 3.06 -4.36 -1.54
C LEU A 323 3.68 -3.46 -2.62
N ILE A 324 3.42 -3.68 -3.91
CA ILE A 324 4.01 -2.86 -4.99
C ILE A 324 3.66 -1.38 -4.87
N GLY A 325 2.48 -1.05 -4.35
CA GLY A 325 2.05 0.33 -4.14
C GLY A 325 2.79 1.04 -3.00
N ASP A 326 3.41 0.29 -2.10
CA ASP A 326 4.21 0.81 -0.98
C ASP A 326 5.70 0.99 -1.36
N LEU A 327 6.12 0.44 -2.49
CA LEU A 327 7.50 0.58 -3.00
C LEU A 327 7.70 1.89 -3.77
N ASP A 328 8.91 2.43 -3.68
CA ASP A 328 9.36 3.51 -4.56
C ASP A 328 9.24 3.07 -6.03
N HIS A 329 8.65 3.93 -6.86
CA HIS A 329 8.44 3.67 -8.29
C HIS A 329 9.77 3.37 -9.02
N SER A 330 10.91 3.78 -8.45
CA SER A 330 12.25 3.49 -8.94
C SER A 330 12.51 1.99 -9.15
N PHE A 331 11.90 1.12 -8.35
CA PHE A 331 12.11 -0.32 -8.48
C PHE A 331 11.26 -0.96 -9.59
N TYR A 332 10.24 -0.28 -10.11
CA TYR A 332 9.27 -0.88 -11.01
C TYR A 332 9.84 -1.46 -12.32
N PRO A 333 10.84 -0.83 -12.98
CA PRO A 333 11.45 -1.39 -14.18
C PRO A 333 11.97 -2.82 -14.02
N LEU A 334 12.44 -3.17 -12.82
CA LEU A 334 13.05 -4.47 -12.53
C LEU A 334 12.05 -5.63 -12.64
N PHE A 335 10.77 -5.35 -12.36
CA PHE A 335 9.73 -6.38 -12.36
C PHE A 335 9.16 -6.64 -13.75
N VAL A 336 9.22 -5.67 -14.68
CA VAL A 336 8.52 -5.72 -15.97
C VAL A 336 8.90 -6.96 -16.78
N LYS A 337 10.20 -7.19 -17.01
CA LYS A 337 10.65 -8.33 -17.83
C LYS A 337 10.23 -9.69 -17.24
N LYS A 338 10.26 -9.83 -15.91
CA LYS A 338 9.89 -11.07 -15.22
C LYS A 338 8.37 -11.27 -15.23
N LEU A 339 7.59 -10.20 -15.06
CA LEU A 339 6.12 -10.22 -15.21
C LEU A 339 5.72 -10.66 -16.62
N LEU A 340 6.34 -10.09 -17.65
CA LEU A 340 6.10 -10.46 -19.04
C LEU A 340 6.40 -11.94 -19.30
N LYS A 341 7.51 -12.46 -18.78
CA LYS A 341 7.83 -13.90 -18.92
C LYS A 341 6.75 -14.79 -18.29
N VAL A 342 6.22 -14.42 -17.12
CA VAL A 342 5.19 -15.22 -16.42
C VAL A 342 3.83 -15.12 -17.09
N MET A 343 3.49 -13.99 -17.71
CA MET A 343 2.26 -13.85 -18.51
C MET A 343 2.18 -14.83 -19.69
N HIS A 344 3.32 -15.33 -20.17
CA HIS A 344 3.41 -16.30 -21.27
C HIS A 344 3.52 -17.76 -20.84
N SER A 345 3.81 -18.01 -19.57
CA SER A 345 3.83 -19.37 -19.05
C SER A 345 2.41 -19.87 -18.78
N ASP A 346 2.13 -21.15 -19.06
CA ASP A 346 0.86 -21.86 -18.78
C ASP A 346 0.49 -21.94 -17.27
N VAL A 347 1.13 -21.13 -16.42
CA VAL A 347 0.88 -21.08 -14.99
C VAL A 347 -0.55 -20.59 -14.78
N MET A 348 -1.38 -21.47 -14.23
CA MET A 348 -2.77 -21.23 -13.84
C MET A 348 -2.93 -19.84 -13.21
N HIS A 349 -3.46 -18.90 -13.99
CA HIS A 349 -3.79 -17.57 -13.51
C HIS A 349 -5.01 -17.68 -12.58
N THR A 350 -4.80 -17.88 -11.29
CA THR A 350 -5.85 -17.72 -10.30
C THR A 350 -6.43 -16.31 -10.42
N ASN A 351 -7.75 -16.16 -10.23
CA ASN A 351 -8.43 -14.88 -10.44
C ASN A 351 -7.96 -13.76 -9.49
N THR A 352 -7.31 -14.12 -8.38
CA THR A 352 -6.90 -13.19 -7.32
C THR A 352 -5.59 -12.45 -7.62
N PHE A 353 -4.57 -13.07 -8.24
CA PHE A 353 -3.24 -12.46 -8.42
C PHE A 353 -2.74 -12.59 -9.85
N SER A 354 -3.16 -11.67 -10.73
CA SER A 354 -2.79 -11.68 -12.15
C SER A 354 -1.56 -10.81 -12.42
N PRO A 355 -0.50 -11.34 -13.07
CA PRO A 355 0.64 -10.55 -13.52
C PRO A 355 0.24 -9.36 -14.41
N SER A 356 -0.82 -9.51 -15.21
CA SER A 356 -1.38 -8.44 -16.04
C SER A 356 -1.87 -7.24 -15.21
N LYS A 357 -2.46 -7.49 -14.03
CA LYS A 357 -2.92 -6.43 -13.12
C LYS A 357 -1.76 -5.66 -12.50
N ILE A 358 -0.71 -6.38 -12.09
CA ILE A 358 0.51 -5.76 -11.56
C ILE A 358 1.17 -4.92 -12.66
N LEU A 359 1.26 -5.45 -13.88
CA LEU A 359 1.81 -4.72 -15.01
C LEU A 359 1.01 -3.46 -15.34
N SER A 360 -0.34 -3.51 -15.27
CA SER A 360 -1.18 -2.33 -15.52
C SER A 360 -1.05 -1.25 -14.43
N PHE A 361 -0.63 -1.64 -13.23
CA PHE A 361 -0.27 -0.70 -12.17
C PHE A 361 1.12 -0.07 -12.42
N ILE A 362 2.09 -0.85 -12.90
CA ILE A 362 3.48 -0.39 -13.15
C ILE A 362 3.57 0.55 -14.36
N VAL A 363 3.00 0.17 -15.50
CA VAL A 363 3.26 0.83 -16.80
C VAL A 363 3.04 2.36 -16.76
N PRO A 364 1.93 2.89 -16.20
CA PRO A 364 1.70 4.33 -16.12
C PRO A 364 2.70 5.10 -15.27
N ARG A 365 3.44 4.39 -14.42
CA ARG A 365 4.38 4.93 -13.43
C ARG A 365 5.84 4.74 -13.83
N LEU A 366 6.14 4.20 -15.02
CA LEU A 366 7.50 4.02 -15.53
C LEU A 366 8.21 5.34 -15.89
N SER A 367 7.46 6.42 -16.12
CA SER A 367 8.00 7.77 -16.30
C SER A 367 8.27 8.45 -14.97
N PHE A 368 9.33 8.02 -14.28
CA PHE A 368 9.75 8.55 -12.98
C PHE A 368 11.22 9.03 -12.98
N ASN A 369 11.53 9.89 -12.01
CA ASN A 369 12.90 10.28 -11.68
C ASN A 369 13.47 9.31 -10.64
N LEU A 370 14.70 8.84 -10.85
CA LEU A 370 15.36 7.90 -9.94
C LEU A 370 15.51 8.54 -8.56
N ASN A 371 15.26 7.75 -7.51
CA ASN A 371 15.47 8.18 -6.14
C ASN A 371 16.98 8.41 -5.89
N PRO A 372 17.40 9.62 -5.46
CA PRO A 372 18.81 9.96 -5.28
C PRO A 372 19.47 9.26 -4.08
N ASN A 373 18.68 8.70 -3.16
CA ASN A 373 19.18 8.04 -1.96
C ASN A 373 19.52 6.55 -2.20
N LEU A 374 19.27 6.03 -3.41
CA LEU A 374 19.66 4.68 -3.78
C LEU A 374 21.18 4.54 -3.79
N ASN A 375 21.67 3.38 -3.34
CA ASN A 375 23.09 3.07 -3.48
C ASN A 375 23.48 2.85 -4.96
N SER A 376 24.79 2.91 -5.25
CA SER A 376 25.30 2.83 -6.63
C SER A 376 24.96 1.52 -7.34
N ILE A 377 24.88 0.40 -6.62
CA ILE A 377 24.53 -0.91 -7.18
C ILE A 377 23.09 -0.90 -7.67
N TRP A 378 22.15 -0.43 -6.84
CA TRP A 378 20.74 -0.32 -7.22
C TRP A 378 20.52 0.68 -8.33
N PHE A 379 21.19 1.83 -8.26
CA PHE A 379 21.11 2.84 -9.31
C PHE A 379 21.46 2.23 -10.68
N ASN A 380 22.60 1.55 -10.78
CA ASN A 380 23.04 0.91 -12.02
C ASN A 380 22.05 -0.18 -12.50
N ARG A 381 21.60 -1.07 -11.59
CA ARG A 381 20.63 -2.13 -11.92
C ARG A 381 19.33 -1.56 -12.46
N ILE A 382 18.82 -0.50 -11.84
CA ILE A 382 17.57 0.15 -12.24
C ILE A 382 17.76 0.91 -13.55
N GLU A 383 18.89 1.59 -13.73
CA GLU A 383 19.20 2.31 -14.96
C GLU A 383 19.29 1.36 -16.16
N GLU A 384 19.99 0.23 -16.03
CA GLU A 384 20.03 -0.82 -17.05
C GLU A 384 18.64 -1.34 -17.41
N ALA A 385 17.81 -1.63 -16.39
CA ALA A 385 16.44 -2.06 -16.60
C ALA A 385 15.59 -0.97 -17.29
N LYS A 386 15.77 0.29 -16.89
CA LYS A 386 15.09 1.44 -17.49
C LYS A 386 15.48 1.61 -18.95
N ILE A 387 16.77 1.55 -19.30
CA ILE A 387 17.27 1.60 -20.68
C ILE A 387 16.63 0.50 -21.52
N SER A 388 16.52 -0.72 -20.99
CA SER A 388 15.86 -1.82 -21.70
C SER A 388 14.36 -1.56 -21.96
N LEU A 389 13.71 -0.78 -21.08
CA LEU A 389 12.30 -0.39 -21.20
C LEU A 389 12.09 0.96 -21.88
N GLU A 390 13.13 1.76 -22.14
CA GLU A 390 12.98 3.02 -22.86
C GLU A 390 12.40 2.79 -24.26
N ALA A 391 12.69 1.63 -24.87
CA ALA A 391 12.08 1.20 -26.12
C ALA A 391 10.55 1.00 -26.01
N LEU A 392 10.02 0.69 -24.82
CA LEU A 392 8.57 0.59 -24.54
C LEU A 392 7.90 1.98 -24.54
N LEU A 393 8.63 2.99 -24.08
CA LEU A 393 8.13 4.37 -23.97
C LEU A 393 8.43 5.21 -25.21
N ASN A 394 9.50 4.88 -25.95
CA ASN A 394 9.98 5.65 -27.08
C ASN A 394 10.39 4.75 -28.25
N ILE A 395 9.52 4.74 -29.28
CA ILE A 395 9.67 3.97 -30.50
C ILE A 395 10.97 4.31 -31.25
N ASN A 396 11.47 5.55 -31.13
CA ASN A 396 12.68 5.98 -31.82
C ASN A 396 13.95 5.31 -31.30
N LYS A 397 13.92 4.76 -30.09
CA LYS A 397 15.05 4.03 -29.48
C LYS A 397 15.06 2.54 -29.84
N ILE A 398 14.08 2.05 -30.61
CA ILE A 398 14.01 0.64 -31.01
C ILE A 398 15.09 0.35 -32.08
N PRO A 399 15.89 -0.72 -31.92
CA PRO A 399 16.93 -1.09 -32.87
C PRO A 399 16.35 -1.38 -34.27
N GLU A 400 17.18 -1.26 -35.29
CA GLU A 400 16.77 -1.58 -36.66
C GLU A 400 16.44 -3.07 -36.83
N TYR A 401 15.34 -3.33 -37.54
CA TYR A 401 14.95 -4.68 -37.93
C TYR A 401 15.33 -4.93 -39.38
N LYS A 402 16.09 -5.99 -39.64
CA LYS A 402 16.43 -6.44 -40.98
C LYS A 402 15.72 -7.77 -41.24
N SER A 403 14.96 -7.85 -42.33
CA SER A 403 14.30 -9.09 -42.74
C SER A 403 15.33 -10.17 -43.06
N LYS A 404 15.10 -11.37 -42.54
CA LYS A 404 15.83 -12.60 -42.89
C LYS A 404 15.28 -13.23 -44.18
N CYS A 405 14.00 -12.99 -44.48
CA CYS A 405 13.35 -13.50 -45.68
C CYS A 405 13.68 -12.61 -46.89
N PRO A 406 14.13 -13.18 -48.03
CA PRO A 406 14.28 -12.43 -49.28
C PRO A 406 12.94 -11.82 -49.71
N THR A 407 12.93 -10.52 -50.00
CA THR A 407 11.73 -9.82 -50.49
C THR A 407 12.10 -8.72 -51.48
N THR A 408 11.22 -8.49 -52.45
CA THR A 408 11.29 -7.35 -53.39
C THR A 408 10.73 -6.06 -52.79
N LEU A 409 10.25 -6.12 -51.55
CA LEU A 409 9.51 -5.04 -50.92
C LEU A 409 10.46 -3.97 -50.33
N ILE A 410 10.27 -2.71 -50.76
CA ILE A 410 10.97 -1.55 -50.22
C ILE A 410 10.03 -0.80 -49.30
N LEU A 411 10.33 -0.79 -48.00
CA LEU A 411 9.53 -0.10 -46.99
C LEU A 411 9.78 1.41 -47.01
N ARG A 412 8.73 2.19 -46.80
CA ARG A 412 8.83 3.63 -46.50
C ARG A 412 9.32 3.83 -45.06
N ASN A 413 9.89 5.00 -44.74
CA ASN A 413 10.47 5.28 -43.41
C ASN A 413 9.50 5.00 -42.25
N TYR A 414 8.26 5.49 -42.35
CA TYR A 414 7.25 5.20 -41.33
C TYR A 414 6.89 3.69 -41.29
N GLN A 415 6.90 2.98 -42.42
CA GLN A 415 6.65 1.53 -42.41
C GLN A 415 7.78 0.79 -41.70
N VAL A 416 9.04 1.22 -41.87
CA VAL A 416 10.19 0.71 -41.11
C VAL A 416 9.98 0.90 -39.61
N GLU A 417 9.54 2.08 -39.16
CA GLU A 417 9.21 2.31 -37.74
C GLU A 417 8.11 1.38 -37.23
N GLY A 418 7.11 1.09 -38.05
CA GLY A 418 6.04 0.16 -37.68
C GLY A 418 6.55 -1.28 -37.54
N VAL A 419 7.42 -1.71 -38.45
CA VAL A 419 8.10 -3.02 -38.35
C VAL A 419 8.99 -3.10 -37.11
N LYS A 420 9.76 -2.04 -36.81
CA LYS A 420 10.56 -1.95 -35.58
C LYS A 420 9.67 -2.12 -34.35
N TRP A 421 8.53 -1.45 -34.30
CA TRP A 421 7.57 -1.55 -33.20
C TRP A 421 6.98 -2.97 -33.06
N ILE A 422 6.61 -3.63 -34.16
CA ILE A 422 6.13 -5.03 -34.12
C ILE A 422 7.23 -5.96 -33.59
N ASN A 423 8.47 -5.80 -34.05
CA ASN A 423 9.61 -6.58 -33.56
C ASN A 423 9.91 -6.33 -32.08
N PHE A 424 9.75 -5.09 -31.62
CA PHE A 424 9.86 -4.75 -30.20
C PHE A 424 8.80 -5.50 -29.38
N LEU A 425 7.53 -5.45 -29.78
CA LEU A 425 6.48 -6.18 -29.10
C LEU A 425 6.81 -7.67 -29.03
N TYR A 426 7.23 -8.26 -30.14
CA TYR A 426 7.63 -9.67 -30.18
C TYR A 426 8.78 -9.98 -29.22
N SER A 427 9.86 -9.19 -29.24
CA SER A 427 11.05 -9.39 -28.41
C SER A 427 10.73 -9.37 -26.91
N PHE A 428 9.77 -8.54 -26.50
CA PHE A 428 9.32 -8.41 -25.11
C PHE A 428 8.11 -9.29 -24.76
N HIS A 429 7.67 -10.15 -25.70
CA HIS A 429 6.49 -11.00 -25.51
C HIS A 429 5.25 -10.14 -25.19
N LEU A 430 5.13 -9.03 -25.90
CA LEU A 430 3.99 -8.15 -25.85
C LEU A 430 3.11 -8.39 -27.08
N ASN A 431 1.87 -7.96 -26.93
CA ASN A 431 0.86 -7.96 -27.97
C ASN A 431 0.44 -6.50 -28.18
N GLY A 432 -0.14 -6.17 -29.33
CA GLY A 432 -0.47 -4.77 -29.61
C GLY A 432 -1.51 -4.54 -30.69
N ILE A 433 -1.82 -3.25 -30.88
CA ILE A 433 -2.76 -2.75 -31.88
C ILE A 433 -2.01 -1.85 -32.86
N LEU A 434 -1.90 -2.26 -34.12
CA LEU A 434 -1.44 -1.40 -35.21
C LEU A 434 -2.64 -0.63 -35.78
N ALA A 435 -2.75 0.63 -35.34
CA ALA A 435 -3.88 1.51 -35.58
C ALA A 435 -3.60 2.61 -36.63
N ASP A 436 -2.70 2.34 -37.58
CA ASP A 436 -2.40 3.25 -38.69
C ASP A 436 -3.64 3.50 -39.57
N ASP A 437 -3.76 4.73 -40.09
CA ASP A 437 -4.80 5.11 -41.06
C ASP A 437 -4.84 4.15 -42.27
N MET A 438 -6.05 3.94 -42.80
CA MET A 438 -6.29 3.11 -43.99
C MET A 438 -5.43 3.56 -45.18
N GLY A 439 -4.62 2.67 -45.75
CA GLY A 439 -3.76 2.99 -46.90
C GLY A 439 -2.29 3.29 -46.54
N LEU A 440 -1.92 3.33 -45.26
CA LEU A 440 -0.51 3.39 -44.86
C LEU A 440 0.24 2.04 -45.02
N GLY A 441 -0.45 0.98 -45.45
CA GLY A 441 0.15 -0.32 -45.77
C GLY A 441 0.40 -1.18 -44.53
N LYS A 442 -0.59 -1.31 -43.64
CA LYS A 442 -0.54 -2.20 -42.46
C LYS A 442 -0.20 -3.64 -42.83
N THR A 443 -0.85 -4.18 -43.86
CA THR A 443 -0.60 -5.52 -44.40
C THR A 443 0.88 -5.75 -44.71
N ILE A 444 1.51 -4.82 -45.43
CA ILE A 444 2.92 -4.89 -45.82
C ILE A 444 3.85 -4.85 -44.59
N GLN A 445 3.58 -3.98 -43.62
CA GLN A 445 4.38 -3.89 -42.38
C GLN A 445 4.34 -5.23 -41.62
N VAL A 446 3.15 -5.82 -41.49
CA VAL A 446 2.96 -7.11 -40.81
C VAL A 446 3.65 -8.24 -41.55
N LEU A 447 3.46 -8.35 -42.87
CA LEU A 447 4.08 -9.38 -43.67
C LEU A 447 5.62 -9.30 -43.64
N TYR A 448 6.19 -8.08 -43.68
CA TYR A 448 7.64 -7.90 -43.60
C TYR A 448 8.25 -8.50 -42.33
N PHE A 449 7.60 -8.30 -41.19
CA PHE A 449 8.04 -8.91 -39.93
C PHE A 449 7.75 -10.42 -39.89
N ILE A 450 6.51 -10.83 -40.20
CA ILE A 450 6.06 -12.21 -40.03
C ILE A 450 6.78 -13.18 -40.97
N CYS A 451 6.86 -12.84 -42.26
CA CYS A 451 7.52 -13.69 -43.24
C CYS A 451 9.01 -13.87 -42.90
N SER A 452 9.66 -12.82 -42.39
CA SER A 452 11.04 -12.89 -41.88
C SER A 452 11.20 -13.88 -40.72
N GLU A 453 10.27 -13.88 -39.75
CA GLU A 453 10.36 -14.75 -38.58
C GLU A 453 9.93 -16.20 -38.84
N ILE A 454 9.19 -16.47 -39.92
CA ILE A 454 8.75 -17.83 -40.26
C ILE A 454 9.57 -18.49 -41.37
N TYR A 455 10.30 -17.75 -42.21
CA TYR A 455 10.95 -18.25 -43.44
C TYR A 455 11.73 -19.56 -43.27
N GLU A 456 12.53 -19.70 -42.21
CA GLU A 456 13.34 -20.89 -41.93
C GLU A 456 12.83 -21.68 -40.71
N THR A 457 11.53 -21.58 -40.42
CA THR A 457 10.93 -22.22 -39.25
C THR A 457 9.60 -22.90 -39.60
N ASN A 458 9.20 -23.85 -38.76
CA ASN A 458 7.89 -24.50 -38.86
C ASN A 458 6.79 -23.75 -38.08
N LYS A 459 7.00 -22.46 -37.79
CA LYS A 459 6.02 -21.62 -37.09
C LYS A 459 4.79 -21.38 -37.96
N LYS A 460 3.60 -21.51 -37.36
CA LYS A 460 2.32 -21.31 -38.05
C LYS A 460 1.65 -20.00 -37.67
N VAL A 461 1.11 -19.28 -38.64
CA VAL A 461 0.44 -17.99 -38.45
C VAL A 461 -1.00 -18.09 -38.93
N LEU A 462 -1.92 -17.56 -38.13
CA LEU A 462 -3.33 -17.43 -38.48
C LEU A 462 -3.66 -15.96 -38.74
N ILE A 463 -4.23 -15.68 -39.91
CA ILE A 463 -4.74 -14.37 -40.28
C ILE A 463 -6.27 -14.46 -40.36
N LEU A 464 -6.96 -13.73 -39.48
CA LEU A 464 -8.42 -13.58 -39.53
C LEU A 464 -8.75 -12.20 -40.09
N CYS A 465 -9.57 -12.16 -41.13
CA CYS A 465 -9.95 -10.92 -41.81
C CYS A 465 -11.39 -10.98 -42.32
N PRO A 466 -11.99 -9.86 -42.77
CA PRO A 466 -13.22 -9.88 -43.54
C PRO A 466 -13.11 -10.79 -44.78
N SER A 467 -14.20 -11.45 -45.16
CA SER A 467 -14.22 -12.38 -46.31
C SER A 467 -13.69 -11.75 -47.61
N SER A 468 -13.94 -10.45 -47.81
CA SER A 468 -13.46 -9.66 -48.96
C SER A 468 -11.94 -9.46 -49.00
N LEU A 469 -11.24 -9.57 -47.87
CA LEU A 469 -9.80 -9.32 -47.76
C LEU A 469 -8.95 -10.60 -47.80
N THR A 470 -9.57 -11.78 -47.71
CA THR A 470 -8.85 -13.07 -47.75
C THR A 470 -8.00 -13.22 -49.01
N GLY A 471 -8.54 -12.86 -50.18
CA GLY A 471 -7.82 -12.87 -51.46
C GLY A 471 -6.71 -11.83 -51.55
N HIS A 472 -6.91 -10.65 -50.94
CA HIS A 472 -5.89 -9.59 -50.88
C HIS A 472 -4.67 -10.03 -50.09
N TRP A 473 -4.87 -10.59 -48.88
CA TRP A 473 -3.77 -11.12 -48.07
C TRP A 473 -2.99 -12.20 -48.80
N LYS A 474 -3.69 -13.15 -49.44
CA LYS A 474 -3.05 -14.20 -50.22
C LYS A 474 -2.23 -13.63 -51.39
N GLY A 475 -2.81 -12.71 -52.17
CA GLY A 475 -2.14 -12.11 -53.32
C GLY A 475 -0.89 -11.31 -52.93
N GLU A 476 -0.92 -10.58 -51.81
CA GLU A 476 0.25 -9.84 -51.29
C GLU A 476 1.38 -10.79 -50.86
N ILE A 477 1.05 -11.92 -50.21
CA ILE A 477 2.05 -12.93 -49.82
C ILE A 477 2.65 -13.58 -51.06
N GLU A 478 1.84 -14.03 -52.02
CA GLU A 478 2.34 -14.67 -53.26
C GLU A 478 3.20 -13.70 -54.10
N LYS A 479 2.88 -12.40 -54.07
CA LYS A 479 3.61 -11.36 -54.80
C LYS A 479 4.96 -11.03 -54.16
N PHE A 480 5.00 -10.82 -52.84
CA PHE A 480 6.19 -10.29 -52.15
C PHE A 480 7.03 -11.35 -51.44
N TYR A 481 6.47 -12.53 -51.17
CA TYR A 481 7.07 -13.64 -50.45
C TYR A 481 6.69 -15.00 -51.07
N PRO A 482 7.03 -15.26 -52.35
CA PRO A 482 6.59 -16.46 -53.08
C PRO A 482 7.08 -17.79 -52.47
N PHE A 483 8.09 -17.75 -51.61
CA PHE A 483 8.65 -18.91 -50.91
C PHE A 483 7.85 -19.30 -49.65
N ILE A 484 6.97 -18.44 -49.16
CA ILE A 484 6.14 -18.70 -47.99
C ILE A 484 4.85 -19.40 -48.41
N LYS A 485 4.65 -20.63 -47.90
CA LYS A 485 3.43 -21.40 -48.18
C LYS A 485 2.23 -20.78 -47.43
N CYS A 486 1.26 -20.28 -48.18
CA CYS A 486 0.01 -19.73 -47.63
C CYS A 486 -1.24 -20.33 -48.29
N GLU A 487 -2.30 -20.52 -47.51
CA GLU A 487 -3.59 -21.00 -48.02
C GLU A 487 -4.76 -20.25 -47.38
N VAL A 488 -5.82 -20.06 -48.18
CA VAL A 488 -7.11 -19.58 -47.68
C VAL A 488 -7.95 -20.79 -47.25
N TYR A 489 -8.31 -20.83 -45.97
CA TYR A 489 -9.08 -21.91 -45.37
C TYR A 489 -10.39 -22.18 -46.13
N LYS A 490 -10.59 -23.44 -46.51
CA LYS A 490 -11.82 -23.95 -47.11
C LYS A 490 -12.20 -25.27 -46.45
N LYS A 491 -13.46 -25.40 -46.04
CA LYS A 491 -14.00 -26.54 -45.25
C LYS A 491 -13.70 -27.94 -45.81
N LYS A 492 -13.51 -28.10 -47.12
CA LYS A 492 -13.31 -29.40 -47.81
C LYS A 492 -11.85 -29.87 -47.94
N LYS A 493 -10.85 -29.11 -47.48
CA LYS A 493 -9.42 -29.35 -47.81
C LYS A 493 -8.49 -29.65 -46.63
N MET A 494 -9.02 -29.81 -45.41
CA MET A 494 -8.17 -29.84 -44.21
C MET A 494 -7.35 -31.12 -43.97
N GLU A 495 -7.51 -32.16 -44.78
CA GLU A 495 -6.83 -33.45 -44.55
C GLU A 495 -5.30 -33.37 -44.64
N ASN A 496 -4.71 -32.32 -45.25
CA ASN A 496 -3.24 -32.16 -45.44
C ASN A 496 -2.68 -30.76 -45.07
N ASP A 497 -3.19 -30.11 -44.01
CA ASP A 497 -2.78 -28.74 -43.62
C ASP A 497 -1.44 -28.66 -42.84
N THR A 498 -0.58 -29.68 -42.96
CA THR A 498 0.70 -29.75 -42.24
C THR A 498 1.76 -28.83 -42.83
N GLU A 499 1.76 -28.60 -44.15
CA GLU A 499 2.81 -27.87 -44.86
C GLU A 499 2.65 -26.35 -44.90
N ASN A 500 1.46 -25.81 -44.66
CA ASN A 500 1.21 -24.38 -44.76
C ASN A 500 1.75 -23.62 -43.53
N GLN A 501 2.52 -22.56 -43.77
CA GLN A 501 3.04 -21.67 -42.71
C GLN A 501 2.03 -20.57 -42.35
N ILE A 502 1.29 -20.05 -43.34
CA ILE A 502 0.25 -19.03 -43.11
C ILE A 502 -1.12 -19.57 -43.52
N LEU A 503 -2.06 -19.59 -42.58
CA LEU A 503 -3.46 -19.89 -42.83
C LEU A 503 -4.29 -18.59 -42.77
N ILE A 504 -5.02 -18.29 -43.83
CA ILE A 504 -5.90 -17.13 -43.93
C ILE A 504 -7.35 -17.62 -43.82
N SER A 505 -8.14 -17.08 -42.91
CA SER A 505 -9.56 -17.42 -42.77
C SER A 505 -10.41 -16.16 -42.63
N SER A 506 -11.66 -16.23 -43.09
CA SER A 506 -12.60 -15.17 -42.78
C SER A 506 -13.15 -15.33 -41.37
N TYR A 507 -13.59 -14.24 -40.75
CA TYR A 507 -14.23 -14.28 -39.42
C TYR A 507 -15.43 -15.24 -39.38
N ASP A 508 -16.24 -15.30 -40.43
CA ASP A 508 -17.41 -16.19 -40.50
C ASP A 508 -17.01 -17.67 -40.59
N MET A 509 -16.00 -17.99 -41.42
CA MET A 509 -15.50 -19.36 -41.55
C MET A 509 -14.83 -19.84 -40.27
N PHE A 510 -13.98 -19.00 -39.68
CA PHE A 510 -13.39 -19.26 -38.37
C PHE A 510 -14.48 -19.47 -37.32
N ARG A 511 -15.49 -18.59 -37.26
CA ARG A 511 -16.59 -18.71 -36.31
C ARG A 511 -17.26 -20.08 -36.46
N ASN A 512 -17.60 -20.50 -37.67
CA ASN A 512 -18.36 -21.73 -37.89
C ASN A 512 -17.53 -23.00 -37.62
N ASP A 513 -16.26 -23.02 -38.01
CA ASP A 513 -15.39 -24.20 -37.94
C ASP A 513 -14.26 -24.06 -36.89
N TYR A 514 -14.48 -23.28 -35.84
CA TYR A 514 -13.45 -22.88 -34.87
C TYR A 514 -12.70 -24.06 -34.19
N GLN A 515 -13.35 -25.22 -34.08
CA GLN A 515 -12.76 -26.46 -33.53
C GLN A 515 -11.49 -26.87 -34.29
N ASN A 516 -11.44 -26.64 -35.60
CA ASN A 516 -10.27 -26.95 -36.44
C ASN A 516 -9.06 -26.02 -36.20
N PHE A 517 -9.23 -24.96 -35.41
CA PHE A 517 -8.22 -23.95 -35.14
C PHE A 517 -7.68 -24.00 -33.70
N ILE A 518 -8.47 -24.49 -32.73
CA ILE A 518 -8.12 -24.47 -31.29
C ILE A 518 -6.93 -25.37 -30.97
N ASP A 519 -6.91 -26.57 -31.54
CA ASP A 519 -5.89 -27.58 -31.20
C ASP A 519 -4.53 -27.31 -31.86
N LYS A 520 -4.43 -26.23 -32.65
CA LYS A 520 -3.21 -25.83 -33.32
C LYS A 520 -2.45 -24.79 -32.51
N ASN A 521 -1.13 -25.00 -32.39
CA ASN A 521 -0.23 -24.01 -31.83
C ASN A 521 0.07 -22.92 -32.86
N TRP A 522 -0.37 -21.70 -32.59
CA TRP A 522 -0.15 -20.55 -33.45
C TRP A 522 1.05 -19.74 -32.93
N PHE A 523 2.03 -19.50 -33.79
CA PHE A 523 3.08 -18.53 -33.50
C PHE A 523 2.50 -17.12 -33.39
N TYR A 524 1.63 -16.77 -34.34
CA TYR A 524 1.02 -15.45 -34.39
C TYR A 524 -0.44 -15.54 -34.80
N ILE A 525 -1.29 -14.75 -34.14
CA ILE A 525 -2.65 -14.46 -34.61
C ILE A 525 -2.73 -12.99 -34.99
N ILE A 526 -3.13 -12.74 -36.23
CA ILE A 526 -3.34 -11.41 -36.78
C ILE A 526 -4.83 -11.24 -37.05
N LEU A 527 -5.40 -10.19 -36.46
CA LEU A 527 -6.80 -9.82 -36.68
C LEU A 527 -6.86 -8.54 -37.51
N ASP A 528 -7.25 -8.67 -38.77
CA ASP A 528 -7.44 -7.53 -39.65
C ASP A 528 -8.86 -6.98 -39.55
N GLU A 529 -9.01 -5.67 -39.46
CA GLU A 529 -10.27 -5.01 -39.06
C GLU A 529 -10.79 -5.51 -37.70
N GLY A 530 -9.90 -5.56 -36.72
CA GLY A 530 -10.20 -6.10 -35.39
C GLY A 530 -11.25 -5.33 -34.57
N HIS A 531 -11.76 -4.20 -35.07
CA HIS A 531 -12.93 -3.53 -34.50
C HIS A 531 -14.18 -4.44 -34.45
N ILE A 532 -14.19 -5.54 -35.20
CA ILE A 532 -15.22 -6.59 -35.10
C ILE A 532 -15.29 -7.23 -33.69
N LEU A 533 -14.21 -7.17 -32.91
CA LEU A 533 -14.12 -7.70 -31.55
C LEU A 533 -14.55 -6.71 -30.45
N ARG A 534 -15.14 -5.57 -30.81
CA ARG A 534 -15.54 -4.54 -29.83
C ARG A 534 -16.52 -5.02 -28.75
N ASN A 535 -17.31 -6.07 -29.05
CA ASN A 535 -18.29 -6.63 -28.12
C ASN A 535 -17.84 -8.02 -27.62
N SER A 536 -17.46 -8.05 -26.34
CA SER A 536 -17.00 -9.26 -25.63
C SER A 536 -18.09 -10.33 -25.46
N ASN A 537 -19.37 -9.99 -25.59
CA ASN A 537 -20.48 -10.94 -25.50
C ASN A 537 -20.70 -11.75 -26.79
N THR A 538 -19.96 -11.45 -27.86
CA THR A 538 -20.15 -12.12 -29.14
C THR A 538 -19.56 -13.54 -29.14
N ARG A 539 -20.22 -14.46 -29.86
CA ARG A 539 -19.69 -15.83 -30.07
C ARG A 539 -18.32 -15.82 -30.76
N LEU A 540 -18.05 -14.83 -31.61
CA LEU A 540 -16.76 -14.68 -32.28
C LEU A 540 -15.67 -14.36 -31.26
N TYR A 541 -15.89 -13.36 -30.41
CA TYR A 541 -14.94 -12.98 -29.35
C TYR A 541 -14.57 -14.16 -28.47
N ASN A 542 -15.57 -14.86 -27.93
CA ASN A 542 -15.34 -16.02 -27.06
C ASN A 542 -14.53 -17.13 -27.75
N ARG A 543 -14.76 -17.36 -29.05
CA ARG A 543 -14.01 -18.37 -29.84
C ARG A 543 -12.58 -17.92 -30.13
N VAL A 544 -12.37 -16.65 -30.46
CA VAL A 544 -11.03 -16.10 -30.72
C VAL A 544 -10.18 -16.12 -29.43
N CYS A 545 -10.78 -15.85 -28.27
CA CYS A 545 -10.10 -15.94 -26.96
C CYS A 545 -9.70 -17.36 -26.55
N GLN A 546 -10.28 -18.42 -27.15
CA GLN A 546 -9.90 -19.81 -26.90
C GLN A 546 -8.63 -20.25 -27.64
N LEU A 547 -8.19 -19.47 -28.63
CA LEU A 547 -6.95 -19.75 -29.34
C LEU A 547 -5.75 -19.51 -28.42
N LYS A 548 -4.70 -20.33 -28.58
CA LYS A 548 -3.47 -20.27 -27.80
C LYS A 548 -2.27 -19.82 -28.65
N PRO A 549 -2.22 -18.54 -29.07
CA PRO A 549 -1.07 -18.03 -29.80
C PRO A 549 0.09 -17.66 -28.89
N THR A 550 1.32 -17.67 -29.42
CA THR A 550 2.47 -17.03 -28.78
C THR A 550 2.31 -15.51 -28.77
N ASN A 551 1.93 -14.91 -29.90
CA ASN A 551 1.71 -13.46 -29.99
C ASN A 551 0.42 -13.10 -30.74
N LYS A 552 -0.13 -11.92 -30.42
CA LYS A 552 -1.38 -11.38 -30.96
C LYS A 552 -1.13 -9.97 -31.49
N LEU A 553 -1.60 -9.69 -32.71
CA LEU A 553 -1.59 -8.36 -33.29
C LEU A 553 -2.96 -8.05 -33.88
N VAL A 554 -3.48 -6.88 -33.54
CA VAL A 554 -4.75 -6.38 -34.05
C VAL A 554 -4.49 -5.22 -34.99
N LEU A 555 -5.04 -5.28 -36.20
CA LEU A 555 -4.96 -4.23 -37.20
C LEU A 555 -6.32 -3.55 -37.28
N THR A 556 -6.33 -2.22 -37.23
CA THR A 556 -7.57 -1.45 -37.39
C THR A 556 -7.24 -0.06 -37.92
N GLY A 557 -8.07 0.48 -38.83
CA GLY A 557 -7.98 1.90 -39.20
C GLY A 557 -8.62 2.83 -38.15
N THR A 558 -9.46 2.27 -37.28
CA THR A 558 -10.32 2.99 -36.33
C THR A 558 -10.29 2.26 -34.99
N PRO A 559 -9.23 2.43 -34.18
CA PRO A 559 -9.10 1.74 -32.89
C PRO A 559 -10.17 2.14 -31.88
N VAL A 560 -10.79 3.31 -32.03
CA VAL A 560 -11.85 3.84 -31.16
C VAL A 560 -12.94 4.39 -32.08
N HIS A 561 -14.07 3.69 -32.17
CA HIS A 561 -15.21 4.17 -32.97
C HIS A 561 -16.25 4.86 -32.07
N ASN A 562 -16.67 4.23 -30.96
CA ASN A 562 -17.88 4.66 -30.25
C ASN A 562 -17.77 4.74 -28.71
N SER A 563 -16.88 3.98 -28.04
CA SER A 563 -16.77 4.02 -26.56
C SER A 563 -15.43 3.48 -26.03
N VAL A 564 -15.15 3.73 -24.74
CA VAL A 564 -14.01 3.15 -24.00
C VAL A 564 -14.14 1.61 -23.91
N GLU A 565 -15.37 1.10 -23.87
CA GLU A 565 -15.68 -0.34 -23.78
C GLU A 565 -15.19 -1.11 -25.01
N ASP A 566 -15.31 -0.53 -26.21
CA ASP A 566 -14.81 -1.13 -27.45
C ASP A 566 -13.29 -1.43 -27.35
N LEU A 567 -12.54 -0.47 -26.79
CA LEU A 567 -11.10 -0.59 -26.60
C LEU A 567 -10.75 -1.61 -25.52
N ILE A 568 -11.50 -1.63 -24.41
CA ILE A 568 -11.32 -2.62 -23.33
C ILE A 568 -11.50 -4.04 -23.86
N SER A 569 -12.51 -4.29 -24.71
CA SER A 569 -12.73 -5.62 -25.31
C SER A 569 -11.52 -6.07 -26.14
N ILE A 570 -10.99 -5.21 -27.01
CA ILE A 570 -9.81 -5.53 -27.82
C ILE A 570 -8.57 -5.76 -26.93
N PHE A 571 -8.38 -4.94 -25.89
CA PHE A 571 -7.29 -5.11 -24.95
C PHE A 571 -7.41 -6.40 -24.13
N ASN A 572 -8.61 -6.79 -23.73
CA ASN A 572 -8.84 -8.04 -23.02
C ASN A 572 -8.50 -9.27 -23.87
N PHE A 573 -8.63 -9.19 -25.20
CA PHE A 573 -8.11 -10.22 -26.11
C PHE A 573 -6.58 -10.23 -26.15
N ILE A 574 -5.94 -9.07 -26.27
CA ILE A 574 -4.48 -8.89 -26.43
C ILE A 574 -3.73 -9.22 -25.14
N MET A 575 -4.19 -8.68 -24.01
CA MET A 575 -3.65 -8.83 -22.66
C MET A 575 -4.80 -9.03 -21.65
N PRO A 576 -5.25 -10.28 -21.45
CA PRO A 576 -6.32 -10.58 -20.51
C PRO A 576 -6.04 -10.02 -19.11
N LYS A 577 -7.08 -9.50 -18.46
CA LYS A 577 -7.06 -8.94 -17.09
C LYS A 577 -6.25 -7.65 -16.89
N TYR A 578 -5.63 -7.11 -17.94
CA TYR A 578 -4.81 -5.89 -17.85
C TYR A 578 -5.66 -4.65 -17.51
N LEU A 579 -6.87 -4.54 -18.09
CA LEU A 579 -7.75 -3.39 -17.93
C LEU A 579 -8.97 -3.61 -17.02
N GLU A 580 -9.08 -4.73 -16.29
CA GLU A 580 -10.27 -5.06 -15.45
C GLU A 580 -10.73 -3.92 -14.53
N ASN A 581 -9.81 -3.16 -13.94
CA ASN A 581 -10.16 -2.04 -13.04
C ASN A 581 -10.64 -0.76 -13.77
N SER A 582 -10.73 -0.79 -15.11
CA SER A 582 -11.07 0.36 -15.95
C SER A 582 -12.49 0.25 -16.54
N GLU A 583 -13.26 -0.77 -16.15
CA GLU A 583 -14.52 -1.18 -16.80
C GLU A 583 -15.74 -0.26 -16.57
N ASN A 584 -15.60 0.89 -15.89
CA ASN A 584 -16.74 1.77 -15.56
C ASN A 584 -16.43 3.26 -15.68
N ILE A 585 -15.74 3.69 -16.75
CA ILE A 585 -15.52 5.11 -17.01
C ILE A 585 -16.68 5.64 -17.86
N GLN A 586 -17.72 6.17 -17.20
CA GLN A 586 -18.82 6.88 -17.85
C GLN A 586 -18.74 8.37 -17.51
N ILE A 587 -18.88 9.21 -18.53
CA ILE A 587 -19.03 10.66 -18.37
C ILE A 587 -20.44 10.99 -18.85
N SER A 588 -21.26 11.58 -17.97
CA SER A 588 -22.62 12.00 -18.30
C SER A 588 -22.83 13.46 -17.91
N LEU A 589 -23.72 14.15 -18.65
CA LEU A 589 -24.08 15.56 -18.40
C LEU A 589 -24.79 15.79 -17.05
N LYS A 590 -25.15 14.72 -16.32
CA LYS A 590 -25.82 14.78 -15.01
C LYS A 590 -24.85 14.63 -13.83
N MET A 591 -23.56 14.44 -14.09
CA MET A 591 -22.53 14.30 -13.06
C MET A 591 -22.17 15.65 -12.46
N SER A 592 -21.84 15.66 -11.17
CA SER A 592 -21.25 16.82 -10.51
C SER A 592 -19.84 17.12 -11.05
N ASP A 593 -19.36 18.35 -10.90
CA ASP A 593 -18.02 18.76 -11.37
C ASP A 593 -16.90 17.87 -10.80
N GLN A 594 -17.02 17.46 -9.53
CA GLN A 594 -16.08 16.55 -8.88
C GLN A 594 -16.08 15.14 -9.48
N GLU A 595 -17.24 14.65 -9.93
CA GLU A 595 -17.34 13.34 -10.59
C GLU A 595 -16.78 13.38 -12.01
N VAL A 596 -16.97 14.50 -12.71
CA VAL A 596 -16.38 14.74 -14.04
C VAL A 596 -14.86 14.79 -13.96
N GLU A 597 -14.28 15.51 -12.99
CA GLU A 597 -12.83 15.57 -12.79
C GLU A 597 -12.23 14.19 -12.51
N LYS A 598 -12.88 13.40 -11.63
CA LYS A 598 -12.48 12.01 -11.36
C LYS A 598 -12.54 11.13 -12.61
N ALA A 599 -13.54 11.33 -13.47
CA ALA A 599 -13.66 10.57 -14.71
C ALA A 599 -12.55 10.94 -15.71
N TYR A 600 -12.20 12.22 -15.85
CA TYR A 600 -11.07 12.66 -16.67
C TYR A 600 -9.72 12.11 -16.16
N ALA A 601 -9.51 12.10 -14.84
CA ALA A 601 -8.31 11.51 -14.25
C ALA A 601 -8.20 10.01 -14.57
N ARG A 602 -9.30 9.26 -14.50
CA ARG A 602 -9.36 7.84 -14.89
C ARG A 602 -9.10 7.64 -16.38
N LEU A 603 -9.61 8.50 -17.26
CA LEU A 603 -9.30 8.46 -18.69
C LEU A 603 -7.82 8.72 -18.97
N ALA A 604 -7.22 9.69 -18.28
CA ALA A 604 -5.80 9.98 -18.43
C ALA A 604 -4.93 8.79 -17.98
N ASP A 605 -5.28 8.14 -16.88
CA ASP A 605 -4.62 6.91 -16.40
C ASP A 605 -4.78 5.76 -17.41
N LEU A 606 -5.99 5.55 -17.93
CA LEU A 606 -6.25 4.56 -18.97
C LEU A 606 -5.38 4.82 -20.21
N ASN A 607 -5.32 6.06 -20.68
CA ASN A 607 -4.49 6.44 -21.83
C ASN A 607 -3.01 6.10 -21.59
N LYS A 608 -2.47 6.37 -20.39
CA LYS A 608 -1.09 5.99 -20.04
C LYS A 608 -0.88 4.48 -20.04
N LYS A 609 -1.88 3.69 -19.61
CA LYS A 609 -1.81 2.21 -19.61
C LYS A 609 -1.76 1.62 -21.02
N ILE A 610 -2.50 2.20 -21.97
CA ILE A 610 -2.70 1.61 -23.30
C ILE A 610 -1.69 2.08 -24.34
N LEU A 611 -1.18 3.32 -24.20
CA LEU A 611 -0.37 3.99 -25.22
C LEU A 611 0.84 3.17 -25.70
N PRO A 612 1.61 2.48 -24.83
CA PRO A 612 2.76 1.68 -25.28
C PRO A 612 2.38 0.52 -26.23
N PHE A 613 1.13 0.07 -26.18
CA PHE A 613 0.63 -1.08 -26.92
C PHE A 613 -0.20 -0.71 -28.16
N ILE A 614 -0.30 0.59 -28.48
CA ILE A 614 -1.00 1.09 -29.66
C ILE A 614 -0.05 1.95 -30.50
N LEU A 615 0.21 1.54 -31.74
CA LEU A 615 0.86 2.39 -32.72
C LEU A 615 -0.19 3.02 -33.63
N ARG A 616 -0.38 4.34 -33.53
CA ARG A 616 -1.32 5.10 -34.37
C ARG A 616 -0.59 6.23 -35.09
N ARG A 617 -0.70 6.26 -36.42
CA ARG A 617 -0.20 7.35 -37.27
C ARG A 617 -1.25 7.78 -38.27
N LEU A 618 -1.38 9.10 -38.45
CA LEU A 618 -2.31 9.68 -39.42
C LEU A 618 -1.61 9.90 -40.76
N LYS A 619 -2.37 9.81 -41.87
CA LYS A 619 -1.83 10.13 -43.20
C LYS A 619 -1.21 11.53 -43.28
N ILE A 620 -1.87 12.50 -42.63
CA ILE A 620 -1.43 13.91 -42.63
C ILE A 620 -0.06 14.05 -41.97
N ASP A 621 0.15 13.36 -40.85
CA ASP A 621 1.42 13.43 -40.11
C ASP A 621 2.56 12.81 -40.91
N VAL A 622 2.28 11.69 -41.58
CA VAL A 622 3.25 11.03 -42.47
C VAL A 622 3.58 11.93 -43.68
N LEU A 623 2.56 12.51 -44.33
CA LEU A 623 2.76 13.35 -45.51
C LEU A 623 3.49 14.67 -45.19
N LYS A 624 3.22 15.29 -44.03
CA LYS A 624 3.94 16.48 -43.57
C LYS A 624 5.44 16.22 -43.43
N ILE A 625 5.84 15.06 -42.91
CA ILE A 625 7.26 14.67 -42.79
C ILE A 625 7.92 14.54 -44.17
N TYR A 626 7.19 14.09 -45.19
CA TYR A 626 7.70 14.04 -46.57
C TYR A 626 7.79 15.43 -47.21
N LEU A 627 6.80 16.30 -46.98
CA LEU A 627 6.78 17.66 -47.52
C LEU A 627 7.81 18.60 -46.85
N LEU A 628 8.20 18.35 -45.60
CA LEU A 628 9.27 19.09 -44.93
C LEU A 628 10.68 18.60 -45.27
N LYS A 629 10.80 17.41 -45.88
CA LYS A 629 12.08 16.82 -46.33
C LYS A 629 12.38 17.07 -47.81
N LEU A 630 11.36 17.41 -48.60
CA LEU A 630 11.47 17.98 -49.95
C LEU A 630 11.69 19.48 -49.83
#